data_AF-A0A442HS69-F1
#
_entry.id   AF-A0A442HS69-F1
#
_cell.length_a   1.000
_cell.length_b   1.000
_cell.length_c   1.000
_cell.angle_alpha   90.00
_cell.angle_beta   90.00
_cell.angle_gamma   90.00
#
_symmetry.space_group_name_H-M   'P 1'
#
loop_
_entity.id
_entity.type
_entity.pdbx_description
1 polymer ?
#
loop_
_entity_poly.entity_id
_entity_poly.type
_entity_poly.pdbx_seq_one_letter_code
_entity_poly.pdbx_strand_id
1 'polypeptide(L)'
;MSPTFAVAFGGGGARGLAHIHAIEALDELGIKPVAIAGSSIGAIMGAGMAAGMRGADIHAYSRSILGSRAEMAARMWRSRPGTIAEAMQGGIRVGQFNIERILKAFLPGAIPATFEELKIPLKVTATDYFGHKLAVFAEGDLQSALAASAAIPAVFRPVTRDGRVLIDGGIYNPVPFDLVEKDADIIIAIDVVGAPSDAERKHPTTIDLLYGANQLMMQSIIANKLRQHSPDILIRPAVSKYRVLDFLKIETLLADTVEIKDELKRAVHKVIAGHGGKRGKKAV
;
A
#
# COMPACT_ATOMS: atom_id res chain seq x y z
N MET A 1 14.25 25.93 -9.86
CA MET A 1 14.04 24.46 -9.77
C MET A 1 12.59 24.20 -9.40
N SER A 2 11.92 23.31 -10.12
CA SER A 2 10.59 22.78 -9.76
C SER A 2 10.68 22.01 -8.43
N PRO A 3 9.64 22.02 -7.58
CA PRO A 3 9.66 21.30 -6.31
C PRO A 3 9.78 19.79 -6.52
N THR A 4 10.49 19.11 -5.62
CA THR A 4 10.53 17.65 -5.59
C THR A 4 9.31 17.09 -4.84
N PHE A 5 8.93 15.85 -5.16
CA PHE A 5 7.77 15.19 -4.54
C PHE A 5 8.18 13.86 -3.91
N ALA A 6 7.63 13.52 -2.75
CA ALA A 6 7.64 12.18 -2.21
C ALA A 6 6.21 11.68 -1.99
N VAL A 7 6.02 10.36 -2.06
CA VAL A 7 4.68 9.76 -1.99
C VAL A 7 4.65 8.63 -0.95
N ALA A 8 3.64 8.66 -0.09
CA ALA A 8 3.36 7.61 0.87
C ALA A 8 2.04 6.91 0.55
N PHE A 9 2.12 5.62 0.26
CA PHE A 9 0.96 4.78 -0.05
C PHE A 9 0.52 4.00 1.19
N GLY A 10 -0.68 4.28 1.66
CA GLY A 10 -1.25 3.63 2.84
C GLY A 10 -1.66 2.17 2.63
N GLY A 11 -1.76 1.44 3.74
CA GLY A 11 -2.30 0.08 3.78
C GLY A 11 -3.84 0.04 3.72
N GLY A 12 -4.41 -1.07 3.25
CA GLY A 12 -5.87 -1.18 3.13
C GLY A 12 -6.43 -2.44 2.46
N GLY A 13 -5.59 -3.42 2.09
CA GLY A 13 -6.02 -4.61 1.35
C GLY A 13 -6.53 -4.26 -0.06
N ALA A 14 -7.65 -4.85 -0.49
CA ALA A 14 -8.24 -4.60 -1.82
C ALA A 14 -8.49 -3.11 -2.13
N ARG A 15 -8.71 -2.29 -1.09
CA ARG A 15 -8.90 -0.84 -1.21
C ARG A 15 -7.69 -0.10 -1.77
N GLY A 16 -6.50 -0.70 -1.65
CA GLY A 16 -5.28 -0.18 -2.27
C GLY A 16 -5.30 -0.13 -3.78
N LEU A 17 -6.28 -0.76 -4.46
CA LEU A 17 -6.50 -0.57 -5.89
C LEU A 17 -6.78 0.90 -6.25
N ALA A 18 -7.31 1.70 -5.31
CA ALA A 18 -7.50 3.13 -5.50
C ALA A 18 -6.17 3.91 -5.68
N HIS A 19 -5.03 3.36 -5.24
CA HIS A 19 -3.71 3.95 -5.46
C HIS A 19 -3.36 4.06 -6.95
N ILE A 20 -3.95 3.21 -7.80
CA ILE A 20 -3.73 3.23 -9.25
C ILE A 20 -4.07 4.61 -9.82
N HIS A 21 -5.19 5.21 -9.43
CA HIS A 21 -5.59 6.54 -9.90
C HIS A 21 -4.67 7.65 -9.42
N ALA A 22 -4.10 7.52 -8.22
CA ALA A 22 -3.09 8.45 -7.74
C ALA A 22 -1.80 8.36 -8.59
N ILE A 23 -1.35 7.15 -8.92
CA ILE A 23 -0.17 6.93 -9.76
C ILE A 23 -0.43 7.47 -11.19
N GLU A 24 -1.61 7.19 -11.77
CA GLU A 24 -2.00 7.74 -13.07
C GLU A 24 -2.03 9.27 -13.09
N ALA A 25 -2.54 9.91 -12.02
CA ALA A 25 -2.53 11.36 -11.90
C ALA A 25 -1.10 11.92 -11.88
N LEU A 26 -0.19 11.29 -11.13
CA LEU A 26 1.20 11.71 -11.07
C LEU A 26 1.91 11.55 -12.41
N ASP A 27 1.67 10.45 -13.12
CA ASP A 27 2.19 10.23 -14.47
C ASP A 27 1.70 11.31 -15.46
N GLU A 28 0.43 11.67 -15.41
CA GLU A 28 -0.16 12.69 -16.28
C GLU A 28 0.34 14.11 -15.98
N LEU A 29 0.71 14.37 -14.72
CA LEU A 29 1.37 15.60 -14.31
C LEU A 29 2.87 15.61 -14.63
N GLY A 30 3.43 14.48 -15.10
CA GLY A 30 4.87 14.32 -15.30
C GLY A 30 5.68 14.32 -13.99
N ILE A 31 5.03 14.06 -12.86
CA ILE A 31 5.67 14.05 -11.54
C ILE A 31 6.28 12.67 -11.28
N LYS A 32 7.60 12.63 -11.21
CA LYS A 32 8.36 11.47 -10.74
C LYS A 32 8.80 11.71 -9.31
N PRO A 33 8.28 10.94 -8.33
CA PRO A 33 8.70 11.08 -6.95
C PRO A 33 10.19 10.78 -6.78
N VAL A 34 10.84 11.48 -5.86
CA VAL A 34 12.24 11.23 -5.48
C VAL A 34 12.38 10.18 -4.37
N ALA A 35 11.28 9.91 -3.65
CA ALA A 35 11.19 8.86 -2.65
C ALA A 35 9.75 8.36 -2.52
N ILE A 36 9.60 7.07 -2.20
CA ILE A 36 8.32 6.42 -1.94
C ILE A 36 8.38 5.70 -0.60
N ALA A 37 7.30 5.77 0.18
CA ALA A 37 7.07 4.87 1.31
C ALA A 37 5.75 4.13 1.14
N GLY A 38 5.68 2.89 1.62
CA GLY A 38 4.47 2.09 1.47
C GLY A 38 4.27 1.08 2.60
N SER A 39 3.00 0.82 2.88
CA SER A 39 2.55 -0.13 3.90
C SER A 39 1.54 -1.11 3.31
N SER A 40 1.72 -2.42 3.52
CA SER A 40 0.84 -3.47 3.02
C SER A 40 0.65 -3.37 1.49
N ILE A 41 -0.60 -3.36 1.00
CA ILE A 41 -0.90 -3.11 -0.41
C ILE A 41 -0.28 -1.82 -0.96
N GLY A 42 -0.10 -0.79 -0.13
CA GLY A 42 0.57 0.44 -0.51
C GLY A 42 2.04 0.23 -0.84
N ALA A 43 2.72 -0.69 -0.13
CA ALA A 43 4.09 -1.08 -0.46
C ALA A 43 4.16 -1.80 -1.81
N ILE A 44 3.17 -2.64 -2.13
CA ILE A 44 3.10 -3.36 -3.41
C ILE A 44 2.89 -2.38 -4.57
N MET A 45 1.93 -1.44 -4.43
CA MET A 45 1.69 -0.40 -5.45
C MET A 45 2.89 0.53 -5.60
N GLY A 46 3.48 0.93 -4.46
CA GLY A 46 4.71 1.72 -4.42
C GLY A 46 5.89 1.01 -5.10
N ALA A 47 6.04 -0.31 -4.94
CA ALA A 47 7.06 -1.10 -5.61
C ALA A 47 6.87 -1.15 -7.13
N GLY A 48 5.63 -1.26 -7.61
CA GLY A 48 5.33 -1.15 -9.05
C GLY A 48 5.78 0.20 -9.61
N MET A 49 5.40 1.30 -8.95
CA MET A 49 5.82 2.65 -9.35
C MET A 49 7.34 2.83 -9.24
N ALA A 50 7.97 2.34 -8.17
CA ALA A 50 9.40 2.43 -7.94
C ALA A 50 10.23 1.64 -8.96
N ALA A 51 9.70 0.52 -9.48
CA ALA A 51 10.28 -0.21 -10.61
C ALA A 51 10.13 0.53 -11.95
N GLY A 52 9.34 1.61 -11.96
CA GLY A 52 9.07 2.45 -13.13
C GLY A 52 7.92 1.94 -14.00
N MET A 53 7.01 1.14 -13.45
CA MET A 53 5.72 0.88 -14.10
C MET A 53 4.88 2.15 -14.07
N ARG A 54 4.20 2.44 -15.19
CA ARG A 54 3.23 3.54 -15.24
C ARG A 54 1.93 3.12 -14.55
N GLY A 55 1.14 4.10 -14.10
CA GLY A 55 -0.18 3.85 -13.52
C GLY A 55 -1.07 3.03 -14.45
N ALA A 56 -1.03 3.31 -15.75
CA ALA A 56 -1.75 2.54 -16.78
C ALA A 56 -1.29 1.07 -16.86
N ASP A 57 0.00 0.79 -16.68
CA ASP A 57 0.54 -0.58 -16.70
C ASP A 57 0.09 -1.36 -15.47
N ILE A 58 0.15 -0.71 -14.29
CA ILE A 58 -0.34 -1.29 -13.02
C ILE A 58 -1.84 -1.55 -13.11
N HIS A 59 -2.60 -0.62 -13.70
CA HIS A 59 -4.04 -0.74 -13.94
C HIS A 59 -4.35 -1.95 -14.81
N ALA A 60 -3.74 -2.02 -16.01
CA ALA A 60 -3.97 -3.11 -16.96
C ALA A 60 -3.61 -4.48 -16.35
N TYR A 61 -2.46 -4.57 -15.69
CA TYR A 61 -2.03 -5.79 -15.02
C TYR A 61 -3.00 -6.21 -13.91
N SER A 62 -3.42 -5.27 -13.05
CA SER A 62 -4.38 -5.53 -11.98
C SER A 62 -5.71 -6.04 -12.52
N ARG A 63 -6.24 -5.42 -13.59
CA ARG A 63 -7.46 -5.88 -14.27
C ARG A 63 -7.32 -7.26 -14.90
N SER A 64 -6.19 -7.55 -15.55
CA SER A 64 -5.98 -8.86 -16.18
C SER A 64 -6.05 -10.03 -15.19
N ILE A 65 -5.65 -9.78 -13.93
CA ILE A 65 -5.61 -10.81 -12.88
C ILE A 65 -6.90 -10.82 -12.07
N LEU A 66 -7.33 -9.66 -11.59
CA LEU A 66 -8.42 -9.55 -10.62
C LEU A 66 -9.79 -9.43 -11.28
N GLY A 67 -9.84 -9.01 -12.55
CA GLY A 67 -11.07 -8.98 -13.36
C GLY A 67 -11.50 -10.35 -13.88
N SER A 68 -10.60 -11.36 -13.84
CA SER A 68 -10.89 -12.72 -14.30
C SER A 68 -10.86 -13.72 -13.13
N ARG A 69 -12.03 -14.30 -12.81
CA ARG A 69 -12.12 -15.38 -11.81
C ARG A 69 -11.24 -16.58 -12.16
N ALA A 70 -11.11 -16.88 -13.46
CA ALA A 70 -10.29 -17.98 -13.94
C ALA A 70 -8.80 -17.71 -13.74
N GLU A 71 -8.31 -16.51 -14.07
CA GLU A 71 -6.89 -16.16 -13.87
C GLU A 71 -6.54 -16.09 -12.37
N MET A 72 -7.44 -15.51 -11.56
CA MET A 72 -7.30 -15.50 -10.11
C MET A 72 -7.19 -16.94 -9.56
N ALA A 73 -8.09 -17.84 -9.98
CA ALA A 73 -8.04 -19.24 -9.58
C ALA A 73 -6.73 -19.92 -10.03
N ALA A 74 -6.26 -19.64 -11.24
CA ALA A 74 -5.00 -20.19 -11.75
C ALA A 74 -3.79 -19.72 -10.93
N ARG A 75 -3.75 -18.43 -10.53
CA ARG A 75 -2.69 -17.90 -9.65
C ARG A 75 -2.77 -18.47 -8.25
N MET A 76 -3.96 -18.60 -7.70
CA MET A 76 -4.17 -19.24 -6.41
C MET A 76 -3.72 -20.71 -6.43
N TRP A 77 -3.93 -21.42 -7.53
CA TRP A 77 -3.40 -22.76 -7.73
C TRP A 77 -1.88 -22.78 -7.74
N ARG A 78 -1.22 -21.86 -8.47
CA ARG A 78 0.24 -21.72 -8.50
C ARG A 78 0.85 -21.38 -7.14
N SER A 79 0.10 -20.73 -6.25
CA SER A 79 0.56 -20.41 -4.89
C SER A 79 0.40 -21.56 -3.87
N ARG A 80 -0.12 -22.73 -4.26
CA ARG A 80 -0.22 -23.91 -3.39
C ARG A 80 1.15 -24.52 -3.10
N PRO A 81 1.33 -25.23 -1.96
CA PRO A 81 2.57 -25.96 -1.68
C PRO A 81 2.88 -27.00 -2.76
N GLY A 82 4.14 -27.03 -3.20
CA GLY A 82 4.60 -27.97 -4.21
C GLY A 82 4.87 -29.36 -3.65
N THR A 83 5.13 -29.48 -2.34
CA THR A 83 5.43 -30.78 -1.69
C THR A 83 4.76 -30.94 -0.32
N ILE A 84 4.60 -32.20 0.11
CA ILE A 84 4.10 -32.56 1.45
C ILE A 84 5.08 -32.13 2.54
N ALA A 85 6.39 -32.23 2.29
CA ALA A 85 7.43 -31.76 3.22
C ALA A 85 7.34 -30.25 3.49
N GLU A 86 7.11 -29.44 2.45
CA GLU A 86 6.85 -27.99 2.61
C GLU A 86 5.56 -27.70 3.37
N ALA A 87 4.51 -28.50 3.16
CA ALA A 87 3.26 -28.37 3.90
C ALA A 87 3.47 -28.66 5.40
N MET A 88 4.35 -29.61 5.74
CA MET A 88 4.70 -29.97 7.12
C MET A 88 5.67 -28.96 7.78
N GLN A 89 6.66 -28.43 7.05
CA GLN A 89 7.58 -27.41 7.56
C GLN A 89 6.88 -26.08 7.90
N GLY A 90 5.83 -25.73 7.16
CA GLY A 90 5.05 -24.51 7.42
C GLY A 90 4.17 -24.56 8.69
N GLY A 91 4.18 -25.68 9.43
CA GLY A 91 3.26 -25.96 10.51
C GLY A 91 1.82 -26.15 10.03
N ILE A 92 1.06 -27.02 10.69
CA ILE A 92 -0.37 -27.16 10.45
C ILE A 92 -1.09 -25.97 11.11
N ARG A 93 -0.97 -24.78 10.51
CA ARG A 93 -1.81 -23.62 10.83
C ARG A 93 -2.97 -23.62 9.84
N VAL A 94 -4.02 -24.35 10.20
CA VAL A 94 -5.28 -24.43 9.46
C VAL A 94 -5.83 -23.00 9.29
N GLY A 95 -6.05 -22.56 8.05
CA GLY A 95 -6.75 -21.31 7.74
C GLY A 95 -5.91 -20.10 7.33
N GLN A 96 -4.57 -20.12 7.42
CA GLN A 96 -3.71 -19.01 6.98
C GLN A 96 -2.92 -19.32 5.71
N PHE A 97 -2.93 -18.39 4.75
CA PHE A 97 -2.18 -18.49 3.49
C PHE A 97 -0.70 -18.08 3.67
N ASN A 98 0.16 -18.61 2.80
CA ASN A 98 1.55 -18.14 2.71
C ASN A 98 1.62 -16.94 1.75
N ILE A 99 1.92 -15.76 2.29
CA ILE A 99 1.95 -14.50 1.54
C ILE A 99 3.11 -14.44 0.54
N GLU A 100 4.28 -15.02 0.84
CA GLU A 100 5.44 -15.02 -0.06
C GLU A 100 5.11 -15.74 -1.38
N ARG A 101 4.39 -16.86 -1.31
CA ARG A 101 3.93 -17.60 -2.49
C ARG A 101 2.86 -16.85 -3.27
N ILE A 102 1.95 -16.19 -2.56
CA ILE A 102 0.93 -15.36 -3.20
C ILE A 102 1.60 -14.19 -3.91
N LEU A 103 2.54 -13.48 -3.28
CA LEU A 103 3.27 -12.41 -3.93
C LEU A 103 4.04 -12.91 -5.15
N LYS A 104 4.75 -14.03 -5.07
CA LYS A 104 5.43 -14.62 -6.24
C LYS A 104 4.46 -14.92 -7.39
N ALA A 105 3.23 -15.34 -7.08
CA ALA A 105 2.23 -15.65 -8.09
C ALA A 105 1.47 -14.42 -8.63
N PHE A 106 1.47 -13.28 -7.92
CA PHE A 106 0.66 -12.10 -8.25
C PHE A 106 1.49 -10.87 -8.63
N LEU A 107 2.74 -10.72 -8.16
CA LEU A 107 3.59 -9.58 -8.50
C LEU A 107 3.94 -9.59 -10.00
N PRO A 108 3.89 -8.43 -10.67
CA PRO A 108 4.34 -8.30 -12.05
C PRO A 108 5.85 -8.55 -12.14
N GLY A 109 6.30 -9.19 -13.21
CA GLY A 109 7.72 -9.45 -13.44
C GLY A 109 8.59 -8.21 -13.63
N ALA A 110 7.98 -7.03 -13.76
CA ALA A 110 8.67 -5.74 -13.78
C ALA A 110 9.16 -5.30 -12.40
N ILE A 111 8.59 -5.81 -11.30
CA ILE A 111 9.09 -5.54 -9.94
C ILE A 111 10.32 -6.42 -9.70
N PRO A 112 11.50 -5.82 -9.41
CA PRO A 112 12.74 -6.57 -9.26
C PRO A 112 12.79 -7.40 -7.98
N ALA A 113 13.85 -8.19 -7.83
CA ALA A 113 14.08 -9.00 -6.63
C ALA A 113 14.61 -8.15 -5.46
N THR A 114 15.36 -7.09 -5.75
CA THR A 114 16.05 -6.28 -4.73
C THR A 114 15.67 -4.80 -4.77
N PHE A 115 15.85 -4.08 -3.66
CA PHE A 115 15.57 -2.64 -3.58
C PHE A 115 16.52 -1.82 -4.45
N GLU A 116 17.76 -2.27 -4.62
CA GLU A 116 18.83 -1.58 -5.33
C GLU A 116 18.57 -1.47 -6.84
N GLU A 117 17.72 -2.36 -7.37
CA GLU A 117 17.28 -2.37 -8.77
C GLU A 117 16.12 -1.41 -9.05
N LEU A 118 15.51 -0.82 -8.00
CA LEU A 118 14.42 0.14 -8.16
C LEU A 118 14.94 1.47 -8.73
N LYS A 119 14.11 2.11 -9.57
CA LYS A 119 14.41 3.42 -10.16
C LYS A 119 14.14 4.57 -9.21
N ILE A 120 13.30 4.35 -8.20
CA ILE A 120 12.96 5.32 -7.14
C ILE A 120 13.20 4.62 -5.80
N PRO A 121 13.91 5.26 -4.84
CA PRO A 121 14.05 4.73 -3.50
C PRO A 121 12.70 4.43 -2.85
N LEU A 122 12.56 3.22 -2.30
CA LEU A 122 11.34 2.73 -1.66
C LEU A 122 11.62 2.35 -0.20
N LYS A 123 10.77 2.81 0.71
CA LYS A 123 10.72 2.40 2.12
C LYS A 123 9.48 1.53 2.34
N VAL A 124 9.66 0.26 2.69
CA VAL A 124 8.59 -0.70 2.97
C VAL A 124 8.46 -0.90 4.48
N THR A 125 7.26 -0.72 5.03
CA THR A 125 7.02 -0.91 6.45
C THR A 125 6.47 -2.28 6.79
N ALA A 126 6.94 -2.90 7.87
CA ALA A 126 6.31 -4.05 8.52
C ALA A 126 6.25 -3.81 10.05
N THR A 127 5.57 -4.67 10.77
CA THR A 127 5.51 -4.64 12.24
C THR A 127 6.33 -5.79 12.81
N ASP A 128 7.34 -5.47 13.64
CA ASP A 128 8.06 -6.48 14.43
C ASP A 128 7.18 -6.92 15.60
N TYR A 129 6.62 -8.12 15.50
CA TYR A 129 5.60 -8.60 16.42
C TYR A 129 6.11 -8.73 17.85
N PHE A 130 7.30 -9.30 18.04
CA PHE A 130 7.90 -9.46 19.37
C PHE A 130 8.77 -8.27 19.77
N GLY A 131 9.26 -7.49 18.80
CA GLY A 131 10.01 -6.27 19.05
C GLY A 131 9.15 -5.05 19.39
N HIS A 132 7.83 -5.14 19.24
CA HIS A 132 6.86 -4.06 19.51
C HIS A 132 7.23 -2.73 18.84
N LYS A 133 7.66 -2.79 17.58
CA LYS A 133 8.13 -1.61 16.86
C LYS A 133 7.88 -1.71 15.37
N LEU A 134 7.88 -0.55 14.73
CA LEU A 134 7.94 -0.44 13.29
C LEU A 134 9.27 -0.99 12.77
N ALA A 135 9.20 -1.89 11.79
CA ALA A 135 10.34 -2.27 10.97
C ALA A 135 10.23 -1.55 9.62
N VAL A 136 11.32 -0.95 9.17
CA VAL A 136 11.40 -0.24 7.89
C VAL A 136 12.52 -0.88 7.07
N PHE A 137 12.21 -1.27 5.85
CA PHE A 137 13.15 -1.87 4.90
C PHE A 137 13.32 -0.96 3.70
N ALA A 138 14.56 -0.78 3.26
CA ALA A 138 14.90 0.03 2.09
C ALA A 138 16.07 -0.57 1.26
N GLU A 139 16.50 -1.78 1.60
CA GLU A 139 17.66 -2.47 1.00
C GLU A 139 17.47 -4.00 1.03
N GLY A 140 18.19 -4.70 0.15
CA GLY A 140 18.22 -6.16 0.08
C GLY A 140 16.99 -6.78 -0.61
N ASP A 141 16.52 -7.94 -0.13
CA ASP A 141 15.40 -8.68 -0.75
C ASP A 141 14.08 -7.89 -0.62
N LEU A 142 13.58 -7.39 -1.76
CA LEU A 142 12.35 -6.61 -1.86
C LEU A 142 11.11 -7.48 -1.67
N GLN A 143 11.07 -8.68 -2.26
CA GLN A 143 9.87 -9.52 -2.23
C GLN A 143 9.57 -10.01 -0.81
N SER A 144 10.61 -10.34 -0.04
CA SER A 144 10.50 -10.69 1.38
C SER A 144 10.02 -9.49 2.21
N ALA A 145 10.49 -8.27 1.93
CA ALA A 145 10.01 -7.07 2.62
C ALA A 145 8.53 -6.76 2.29
N LEU A 146 8.13 -6.90 1.02
CA LEU A 146 6.73 -6.77 0.60
C LEU A 146 5.84 -7.84 1.24
N ALA A 147 6.34 -9.08 1.34
CA ALA A 147 5.63 -10.18 1.99
C ALA A 147 5.38 -9.88 3.47
N ALA A 148 6.41 -9.44 4.19
CA ALA A 148 6.29 -9.03 5.59
C ALA A 148 5.31 -7.87 5.74
N SER A 149 5.38 -6.87 4.87
CA SER A 149 4.51 -5.69 4.87
C SER A 149 3.04 -6.02 4.68
N ALA A 150 2.73 -7.06 3.88
CA ALA A 150 1.38 -7.49 3.53
C ALA A 150 0.88 -8.70 4.36
N ALA A 151 1.61 -9.11 5.40
CA ALA A 151 1.28 -10.25 6.25
C ALA A 151 0.15 -9.93 7.25
N ILE A 152 -1.05 -9.68 6.73
CA ILE A 152 -2.27 -9.37 7.50
C ILE A 152 -2.58 -10.51 8.47
N PRO A 153 -2.64 -10.25 9.80
CA PRO A 153 -3.01 -11.26 10.78
C PRO A 153 -4.36 -11.90 10.46
N ALA A 154 -4.50 -13.18 10.80
CA ALA A 154 -5.64 -14.04 10.48
C ALA A 154 -5.87 -14.37 8.99
N VAL A 155 -5.28 -13.63 8.03
CA VAL A 155 -5.28 -14.01 6.60
C VAL A 155 -4.02 -14.76 6.23
N PHE A 156 -2.87 -14.17 6.58
CA PHE A 156 -1.56 -14.63 6.19
C PHE A 156 -0.75 -15.07 7.40
N ARG A 157 0.15 -16.01 7.19
CA ARG A 157 1.16 -16.36 8.19
C ARG A 157 2.13 -15.18 8.35
N PRO A 158 2.62 -14.92 9.58
CA PRO A 158 3.73 -14.00 9.78
C PRO A 158 4.94 -14.40 8.93
N VAL A 159 5.72 -13.42 8.50
CA VAL A 159 6.96 -13.64 7.74
C VAL A 159 8.13 -13.58 8.69
N THR A 160 9.02 -14.57 8.62
CA THR A 160 10.28 -14.53 9.37
C THR A 160 11.37 -13.93 8.48
N ARG A 161 11.96 -12.82 8.91
CA ARG A 161 13.06 -12.16 8.19
C ARG A 161 14.04 -11.58 9.20
N ASP A 162 15.34 -11.76 8.95
CA ASP A 162 16.42 -11.23 9.80
C ASP A 162 16.27 -11.62 11.28
N GLY A 163 15.80 -12.85 11.53
CA GLY A 163 15.51 -13.39 12.87
C GLY A 163 14.27 -12.80 13.56
N ARG A 164 13.48 -11.96 12.88
CA ARG A 164 12.28 -11.30 13.42
C ARG A 164 11.01 -11.94 12.87
N VAL A 165 9.96 -11.93 13.68
CA VAL A 165 8.61 -12.33 13.25
C VAL A 165 7.84 -11.07 12.87
N LEU A 166 7.55 -10.93 11.58
CA LEU A 166 6.96 -9.74 11.00
C LEU A 166 5.51 -9.97 10.60
N ILE A 167 4.68 -8.97 10.86
CA ILE A 167 3.29 -8.90 10.41
C ILE A 167 3.04 -7.57 9.69
N ASP A 168 1.83 -7.39 9.16
CA ASP A 168 1.45 -6.24 8.35
C ASP A 168 1.91 -4.89 8.93
N GLY A 169 2.51 -4.07 8.06
CA GLY A 169 3.08 -2.78 8.46
C GLY A 169 2.03 -1.75 8.86
N GLY A 170 0.79 -1.94 8.42
CA GLY A 170 -0.30 -1.00 8.68
C GLY A 170 -0.66 -0.91 10.16
N ILE A 171 -0.32 -1.93 10.95
CA ILE A 171 -0.60 -2.00 12.39
C ILE A 171 0.15 -0.89 13.15
N TYR A 172 1.42 -0.61 12.80
CA TYR A 172 2.20 0.47 13.42
C TYR A 172 2.20 1.76 12.60
N ASN A 173 2.32 1.66 11.27
CA ASN A 173 2.38 2.82 10.40
C ASN A 173 1.48 2.63 9.16
N PRO A 174 0.17 2.91 9.28
CA PRO A 174 -0.79 2.69 8.20
C PRO A 174 -0.59 3.60 6.99
N VAL A 175 -0.06 4.82 7.17
CA VAL A 175 0.27 5.76 6.10
C VAL A 175 1.64 6.36 6.40
N PRO A 176 2.73 5.82 5.84
CA PRO A 176 4.10 6.12 6.27
C PRO A 176 4.70 7.41 5.69
N PHE A 177 3.93 8.50 5.68
CA PHE A 177 4.38 9.79 5.12
C PHE A 177 5.51 10.46 5.93
N ASP A 178 5.60 10.15 7.22
CA ASP A 178 6.68 10.57 8.12
C ASP A 178 8.04 10.01 7.69
N LEU A 179 8.08 8.86 7.02
CA LEU A 179 9.32 8.24 6.59
C LEU A 179 9.97 8.95 5.41
N VAL A 180 9.24 9.81 4.70
CA VAL A 180 9.70 10.53 3.51
C VAL A 180 9.66 12.05 3.65
N GLU A 181 9.34 12.56 4.84
CA GLU A 181 9.20 14.00 5.12
C GLU A 181 10.46 14.81 4.77
N LYS A 182 11.64 14.20 4.92
CA LYS A 182 12.93 14.85 4.65
C LYS A 182 13.47 14.61 3.24
N ASP A 183 12.78 13.83 2.43
CA ASP A 183 13.27 13.41 1.12
C ASP A 183 12.83 14.35 -0.01
N ALA A 184 11.80 15.19 0.20
CA ALA A 184 11.22 16.05 -0.83
C ALA A 184 10.66 17.38 -0.30
N ASP A 185 10.43 18.33 -1.21
CA ASP A 185 9.78 19.61 -0.90
C ASP A 185 8.28 19.45 -0.62
N ILE A 186 7.61 18.51 -1.30
CA ILE A 186 6.16 18.28 -1.21
C ILE A 186 5.89 16.81 -0.90
N ILE A 187 5.11 16.54 0.15
CA ILE A 187 4.74 15.20 0.58
C ILE A 187 3.27 14.91 0.22
N ILE A 188 3.06 13.82 -0.51
CA ILE A 188 1.73 13.30 -0.87
C ILE A 188 1.46 12.02 -0.08
N ALA A 189 0.36 11.96 0.65
CA ALA A 189 -0.09 10.78 1.37
C ALA A 189 -1.44 10.29 0.83
N ILE A 190 -1.53 9.00 0.52
CA ILE A 190 -2.78 8.37 0.07
C ILE A 190 -3.26 7.37 1.13
N ASP A 191 -4.40 7.66 1.75
CA ASP A 191 -4.98 6.87 2.84
C ASP A 191 -6.16 6.03 2.35
N VAL A 192 -5.91 4.74 2.15
CA VAL A 192 -6.91 3.73 1.72
C VAL A 192 -7.40 2.85 2.87
N VAL A 193 -7.11 3.21 4.13
CA VAL A 193 -7.46 2.38 5.30
C VAL A 193 -8.97 2.24 5.48
N GLY A 194 -9.74 3.26 5.07
CA GLY A 194 -11.19 3.31 5.26
C GLY A 194 -11.62 3.25 6.73
N ALA A 195 -12.91 3.04 6.94
CA ALA A 195 -13.50 2.82 8.27
C ALA A 195 -14.60 1.76 8.18
N PRO A 196 -14.98 1.12 9.30
CA PRO A 196 -16.17 0.26 9.35
C PRO A 196 -17.40 1.01 8.82
N SER A 197 -18.19 0.34 8.00
CA SER A 197 -19.40 0.88 7.38
C SER A 197 -20.57 -0.08 7.59
N ASP A 198 -21.76 0.47 7.77
CA ASP A 198 -23.04 -0.25 7.86
C ASP A 198 -23.67 -0.52 6.48
N ALA A 199 -23.02 -0.09 5.39
CA ALA A 199 -23.58 -0.12 4.03
C ALA A 199 -23.97 -1.52 3.52
N GLU A 200 -23.20 -2.56 3.87
CA GLU A 200 -23.51 -3.95 3.46
C GLU A 200 -24.19 -4.77 4.56
N ARG A 201 -23.93 -4.47 5.84
CA ARG A 201 -24.36 -5.32 6.96
C ARG A 201 -24.54 -4.53 8.25
N LYS A 202 -25.76 -4.50 8.79
CA LYS A 202 -26.07 -3.85 10.08
C LYS A 202 -25.50 -4.58 11.30
N HIS A 203 -25.25 -5.88 11.18
CA HIS A 203 -24.70 -6.71 12.26
C HIS A 203 -23.37 -7.35 11.81
N PRO A 204 -22.21 -6.85 12.28
CA PRO A 204 -20.91 -7.37 11.88
C PRO A 204 -20.67 -8.77 12.48
N THR A 205 -19.99 -9.63 11.73
CA THR A 205 -19.49 -10.92 12.25
C THR A 205 -18.27 -10.71 13.15
N THR A 206 -17.83 -11.74 13.87
CA THR A 206 -16.58 -11.69 14.67
C THR A 206 -15.38 -11.28 13.82
N ILE A 207 -15.30 -11.77 12.58
CA ILE A 207 -14.22 -11.39 11.66
C ILE A 207 -14.36 -9.93 11.22
N ASP A 208 -15.58 -9.46 10.92
CA ASP A 208 -15.81 -8.05 10.58
C ASP A 208 -15.43 -7.13 11.75
N LEU A 209 -15.71 -7.53 12.99
CA LEU A 209 -15.34 -6.79 14.21
C LEU A 209 -13.82 -6.73 14.40
N LEU A 210 -13.10 -7.84 14.19
CA LEU A 210 -11.64 -7.85 14.31
C LEU A 210 -10.97 -6.92 13.30
N TYR A 211 -11.39 -6.97 12.03
CA TYR A 211 -10.88 -6.04 11.02
C TYR A 211 -11.32 -4.61 11.27
N GLY A 212 -12.57 -4.40 11.68
CA GLY A 212 -13.10 -3.08 11.95
C GLY A 212 -12.38 -2.41 13.13
N ALA A 213 -12.10 -3.16 14.21
CA ALA A 213 -11.29 -2.69 15.31
C ALA A 213 -9.87 -2.32 14.85
N ASN A 214 -9.24 -3.17 14.03
CA ASN A 214 -7.92 -2.87 13.46
C ASN A 214 -7.94 -1.60 12.59
N GLN A 215 -8.97 -1.38 11.78
CA GLN A 215 -9.16 -0.15 11.00
C GLN A 215 -9.30 1.08 11.90
N LEU A 216 -10.09 1.00 12.96
CA LEU A 216 -10.25 2.10 13.91
C LEU A 216 -8.95 2.43 14.64
N MET A 217 -8.16 1.41 15.01
CA MET A 217 -6.82 1.63 15.57
C MET A 217 -5.88 2.30 14.56
N MET A 218 -5.85 1.83 13.31
CA MET A 218 -5.08 2.49 12.24
C MET A 218 -5.52 3.94 12.02
N GLN A 219 -6.83 4.23 12.00
CA GLN A 219 -7.35 5.60 11.90
C GLN A 219 -6.95 6.46 13.10
N SER A 220 -6.94 5.90 14.32
CA SER A 220 -6.44 6.59 15.51
C SER A 220 -4.95 6.95 15.38
N ILE A 221 -4.13 6.05 14.84
CA ILE A 221 -2.71 6.31 14.56
C ILE A 221 -2.57 7.46 13.54
N ILE A 222 -3.29 7.39 12.42
CA ILE A 222 -3.25 8.43 11.38
C ILE A 222 -3.70 9.78 11.96
N ALA A 223 -4.81 9.82 12.69
CA ALA A 223 -5.33 11.04 13.30
C ALA A 223 -4.33 11.67 14.27
N ASN A 224 -3.64 10.86 15.09
CA ASN A 224 -2.60 11.35 15.98
C ASN A 224 -1.37 11.87 15.23
N LYS A 225 -0.93 11.19 14.16
CA LYS A 225 0.17 11.66 13.33
C LYS A 225 -0.14 13.01 12.68
N LEU A 226 -1.33 13.15 12.09
CA LEU A 226 -1.76 14.39 11.43
C LEU A 226 -1.80 15.60 12.38
N ARG A 227 -2.04 15.38 13.68
CA ARG A 227 -1.97 16.44 14.70
C ARG A 227 -0.54 16.92 14.98
N GLN A 228 0.45 16.05 14.80
CA GLN A 228 1.86 16.38 15.03
C GLN A 228 2.49 16.97 13.77
N HIS A 229 2.28 16.32 12.63
CA HIS A 229 2.76 16.76 11.34
C HIS A 229 1.80 16.29 10.23
N SER A 230 1.46 17.18 9.30
CA SER A 230 0.57 16.88 8.19
C SER A 230 1.36 16.88 6.87
N PRO A 231 1.12 15.93 5.96
CA PRO A 231 1.65 16.01 4.60
C PRO A 231 1.05 17.21 3.86
N ASP A 232 1.73 17.73 2.84
CA ASP A 232 1.21 18.83 2.03
C ASP A 232 -0.09 18.47 1.31
N ILE A 233 -0.22 17.20 0.91
CA ILE A 233 -1.40 16.65 0.24
C ILE A 233 -1.78 15.34 0.91
N LEU A 234 -3.04 15.24 1.37
CA LEU A 234 -3.64 14.02 1.87
C LEU A 234 -4.87 13.69 1.03
N ILE A 235 -4.87 12.52 0.39
CA ILE A 235 -6.00 12.01 -0.39
C ILE A 235 -6.65 10.83 0.34
N ARG A 236 -7.98 10.88 0.47
CA ARG A 236 -8.79 9.86 1.16
C ARG A 236 -9.91 9.33 0.26
N PRO A 237 -9.62 8.30 -0.56
CA PRO A 237 -10.62 7.57 -1.34
C PRO A 237 -11.90 7.22 -0.56
N ALA A 238 -13.05 7.24 -1.23
CA ALA A 238 -14.32 6.74 -0.69
C ALA A 238 -14.39 5.20 -0.70
N VAL A 239 -13.52 4.54 0.08
CA VAL A 239 -13.32 3.07 0.04
C VAL A 239 -13.97 2.30 1.20
N SER A 240 -14.63 2.97 2.13
CA SER A 240 -15.16 2.34 3.37
C SER A 240 -16.21 1.25 3.13
N LYS A 241 -16.91 1.26 1.99
CA LYS A 241 -17.87 0.21 1.61
C LYS A 241 -17.22 -1.12 1.17
N TYR A 242 -15.91 -1.11 0.91
CA TYR A 242 -15.15 -2.27 0.46
C TYR A 242 -14.47 -2.99 1.62
N ARG A 243 -14.52 -4.32 1.62
CA ARG A 243 -13.80 -5.14 2.60
C ARG A 243 -12.34 -5.29 2.21
N VAL A 244 -11.51 -5.66 3.18
CA VAL A 244 -10.06 -5.82 3.00
C VAL A 244 -9.68 -6.89 1.97
N LEU A 245 -10.56 -7.87 1.70
CA LEU A 245 -10.34 -8.96 0.73
C LEU A 245 -11.24 -8.88 -0.52
N ASP A 246 -11.93 -7.76 -0.77
CA ASP A 246 -12.86 -7.58 -1.90
C ASP A 246 -12.15 -7.40 -3.28
N PHE A 247 -11.06 -8.12 -3.53
CA PHE A 247 -10.24 -7.95 -4.74
C PHE A 247 -10.99 -8.23 -6.05
N LEU A 248 -12.05 -9.05 -6.02
CA LEU A 248 -12.90 -9.35 -7.18
C LEU A 248 -13.84 -8.19 -7.56
N LYS A 249 -13.98 -7.16 -6.70
CA LYS A 249 -14.76 -5.95 -6.98
C LYS A 249 -13.93 -4.86 -7.66
N ILE A 250 -12.81 -5.21 -8.30
CA ILE A 250 -11.88 -4.25 -8.92
C ILE A 250 -12.58 -3.25 -9.85
N GLU A 251 -13.50 -3.70 -10.70
CA GLU A 251 -14.22 -2.83 -11.64
C GLU A 251 -15.02 -1.74 -10.93
N THR A 252 -15.84 -2.12 -9.95
CA THR A 252 -16.65 -1.19 -9.18
C THR A 252 -15.78 -0.28 -8.32
N LEU A 253 -14.71 -0.82 -7.73
CA LEU A 253 -13.79 -0.06 -6.88
C LEU A 253 -13.07 1.03 -7.67
N LEU A 254 -12.52 0.69 -8.83
CA LEU A 254 -11.85 1.67 -9.69
C LEU A 254 -12.87 2.70 -10.22
N ALA A 255 -14.07 2.28 -10.61
CA ALA A 255 -15.13 3.22 -11.01
C ALA A 255 -15.50 4.21 -9.89
N ASP A 256 -15.64 3.74 -8.65
CA ASP A 256 -16.00 4.59 -7.50
C ASP A 256 -14.88 5.52 -7.04
N THR A 257 -13.63 5.23 -7.41
CA THR A 257 -12.44 5.94 -6.94
C THR A 257 -11.77 6.78 -8.02
N VAL A 258 -12.34 6.83 -9.23
CA VAL A 258 -11.79 7.57 -10.38
C VAL A 258 -11.57 9.06 -10.08
N GLU A 259 -12.44 9.67 -9.27
CA GLU A 259 -12.38 11.10 -8.89
C GLU A 259 -11.08 11.49 -8.14
N ILE A 260 -10.40 10.51 -7.53
CA ILE A 260 -9.09 10.72 -6.88
C ILE A 260 -8.09 11.34 -7.83
N LYS A 261 -8.16 10.95 -9.11
CA LYS A 261 -7.24 11.42 -10.13
C LYS A 261 -7.30 12.93 -10.27
N ASP A 262 -8.51 13.49 -10.35
CA ASP A 262 -8.73 14.91 -10.50
C ASP A 262 -8.57 15.67 -9.17
N GLU A 263 -8.95 15.04 -8.05
CA GLU A 263 -8.68 15.57 -6.71
C GLU A 263 -7.19 15.80 -6.49
N LEU A 264 -6.36 14.79 -6.79
CA LEU A 264 -4.91 14.87 -6.62
C LEU A 264 -4.30 15.93 -7.53
N LYS A 265 -4.70 16.00 -8.80
CA LYS A 265 -4.23 17.06 -9.72
C LYS A 265 -4.55 18.46 -9.20
N ARG A 266 -5.79 18.69 -8.73
CA ARG A 266 -6.19 19.98 -8.13
C ARG A 266 -5.34 20.31 -6.90
N ALA A 267 -5.11 19.33 -6.02
CA ALA A 267 -4.29 19.51 -4.82
C ALA A 267 -2.84 19.85 -5.18
N VAL A 268 -2.24 19.14 -6.15
CA VAL A 268 -0.88 19.41 -6.63
C VAL A 268 -0.77 20.81 -7.21
N HIS A 269 -1.68 21.22 -8.11
CA HIS A 269 -1.67 22.58 -8.67
C HIS A 269 -1.76 23.65 -7.58
N LYS A 270 -2.61 23.45 -6.57
CA LYS A 270 -2.76 24.35 -5.43
C LYS A 270 -1.47 24.48 -4.61
N VAL A 271 -0.81 23.35 -4.31
CA VAL A 271 0.42 23.34 -3.51
C VAL A 271 1.60 23.93 -4.29
N ILE A 272 1.73 23.66 -5.59
CA ILE A 272 2.77 24.26 -6.45
C ILE A 272 2.60 25.78 -6.50
N ALA A 273 1.37 26.27 -6.71
CA ALA A 273 1.07 27.71 -6.72
C ALA A 273 1.44 28.39 -5.39
N GLY A 274 1.14 27.72 -4.26
CA GLY A 274 1.51 28.19 -2.92
C GLY A 274 3.03 28.16 -2.65
N HIS A 275 3.74 27.16 -3.18
CA HIS A 275 5.20 27.02 -3.02
C HIS A 275 5.97 28.12 -3.76
N GLY A 276 5.51 28.52 -4.94
CA GLY A 276 6.09 29.65 -5.69
C GLY A 276 6.03 30.96 -4.90
N GLY A 277 4.94 31.21 -4.17
CA GLY A 277 4.74 32.41 -3.35
C GLY A 277 5.60 32.47 -2.08
N LYS A 278 5.93 31.32 -1.45
CA LYS A 278 6.77 31.28 -0.24
C LYS A 278 8.25 31.57 -0.51
N ARG A 279 8.79 31.18 -1.68
CA ARG A 279 10.18 31.51 -2.06
C ARG A 279 10.35 33.00 -2.39
N GLY A 280 9.33 33.68 -2.93
CA GLY A 280 9.38 35.12 -3.23
C GLY A 280 9.42 36.03 -2.00
N LYS A 281 8.89 35.58 -0.84
CA LYS A 281 8.89 36.36 0.41
C LYS A 281 10.14 36.21 1.28
N LYS A 282 11.02 35.23 0.98
CA LYS A 282 12.31 35.08 1.68
C LYS A 282 13.47 35.82 0.97
N ALA A 283 13.18 36.52 -0.12
CA ALA A 283 14.17 37.24 -0.94
C ALA A 283 14.05 38.77 -0.84
N VAL A 284 13.41 39.29 0.21
CA VAL A 284 13.29 40.74 0.50
C VAL A 284 13.77 41.02 1.90
#